data_AF-A0A4S4GAP1-F1
#
_entry.id   AF-A0A4S4GAP1-F1
#
_cell.length_a   1.000
_cell.length_b   1.000
_cell.length_c   1.000
_cell.angle_alpha   90.00
_cell.angle_beta   90.00
_cell.angle_gamma   90.00
#
_symmetry.space_group_name_H-M   'P 1'
#
loop_
_entity.id
_entity.type
_entity.pdbx_description
1 polymer ?
#
loop_
_entity_poly.entity_id
_entity_poly.type
_entity_poly.pdbx_seq_one_letter_code
_entity_poly.pdbx_strand_id
1 'polypeptide(L)'
;MKFVRIIDGFDHLWAVKAQDKEADELTILFRNWTNGEYLLDFFMENMDDLKSYFHIERLDEAVNDTFEDAEALQELVLEVPYTEHLDELFKPLDITDTRARELSREKARNWNRERHASWLRIYAIRLEPNVYIVTGGAIKLTRTMQEREHTTLELQKLNRCKAFLKANGVFDQDSFVELTNE
;
A
#
# COMPACT_ATOMS: atom_id res chain seq x y z
N MET A 1 15.94 -7.33 4.94
CA MET A 1 14.53 -6.86 4.94
C MET A 1 13.91 -7.42 6.20
N LYS A 2 13.25 -6.60 7.03
CA LYS A 2 12.51 -7.11 8.19
C LYS A 2 11.02 -7.08 7.90
N PHE A 3 10.28 -8.00 8.50
CA PHE A 3 8.83 -8.03 8.45
C PHE A 3 8.30 -7.89 9.87
N VAL A 4 7.26 -7.08 10.04
CA VAL A 4 6.60 -6.87 11.33
C VAL A 4 5.13 -7.21 11.20
N ARG A 5 4.56 -7.80 12.25
CA ARG A 5 3.10 -7.93 12.38
C ARG A 5 2.52 -6.54 12.58
N ILE A 6 1.41 -6.27 11.90
CA ILE A 6 0.70 -5.00 12.05
C ILE A 6 -0.31 -5.07 13.19
N ILE A 7 -0.97 -6.21 13.36
CA ILE A 7 -1.99 -6.40 14.38
C ILE A 7 -1.49 -7.46 15.36
N ASP A 8 -1.31 -7.07 16.61
CA ASP A 8 -0.82 -7.97 17.65
C ASP A 8 -1.75 -9.17 17.83
N GLY A 9 -1.18 -10.37 17.76
CA GLY A 9 -1.91 -11.63 17.91
C GLY A 9 -2.57 -12.15 16.62
N PHE A 10 -2.41 -11.44 15.49
CA PHE A 10 -2.93 -11.90 14.20
C PHE A 10 -1.83 -11.93 13.13
N ASP A 11 -1.78 -13.03 12.38
CA ASP A 11 -0.75 -13.26 11.36
C ASP A 11 -1.25 -12.99 9.92
N HIS A 12 -2.34 -12.24 9.74
CA HIS A 12 -2.92 -11.96 8.43
C HIS A 12 -2.43 -10.66 7.78
N LEU A 13 -1.85 -9.73 8.56
CA LEU A 13 -1.32 -8.48 8.02
C LEU A 13 0.07 -8.15 8.56
N TRP A 14 1.00 -8.03 7.63
CA TRP A 14 2.40 -7.74 7.90
C TRP A 14 2.85 -6.52 7.10
N ALA A 15 3.94 -5.89 7.51
CA ALA A 15 4.60 -4.87 6.72
C ALA A 15 6.11 -5.01 6.72
N VAL A 16 6.72 -4.59 5.62
CA VAL A 16 8.16 -4.44 5.53
C VAL A 16 8.61 -3.30 6.44
N LYS A 17 9.69 -3.51 7.18
CA LYS A 17 10.42 -2.47 7.91
C LYS A 17 11.86 -2.42 7.41
N ALA A 18 12.26 -1.27 6.89
CA ALA A 18 13.66 -1.02 6.53
C ALA A 18 14.53 -0.93 7.80
N GLN A 19 15.79 -1.36 7.71
CA GLN A 19 16.67 -1.50 8.88
C GLN A 19 17.00 -0.17 9.55
N ASP A 20 16.99 0.91 8.78
CA ASP A 20 17.28 2.29 9.16
C ASP A 20 16.03 3.11 9.51
N LYS A 21 14.83 2.49 9.47
CA LYS A 21 13.57 3.15 9.78
C LYS A 21 13.06 2.74 11.14
N GLU A 22 12.49 3.69 11.87
CA GLU A 22 11.88 3.46 13.18
C GLU A 22 10.57 2.66 13.09
N ALA A 23 9.80 2.90 12.02
CA ALA A 23 8.51 2.29 11.78
C ALA A 23 8.49 1.48 10.48
N ASP A 24 7.51 0.60 10.36
CA ASP A 24 7.22 -0.14 9.14
C ASP A 24 6.57 0.74 8.07
N GLU A 25 6.55 0.23 6.84
CA GLU A 25 6.04 0.97 5.68
C GLU A 25 4.56 1.35 5.84
N LEU A 26 3.69 0.51 6.43
CA LEU A 26 2.27 0.84 6.58
C LEU A 26 2.06 1.96 7.60
N THR A 27 2.73 1.90 8.74
CA THR A 27 2.74 2.96 9.75
C THR A 27 3.26 4.28 9.17
N ILE A 28 4.33 4.24 8.37
CA ILE A 28 4.89 5.43 7.72
C ILE A 28 3.87 6.04 6.74
N LEU A 29 3.17 5.22 5.95
CA LEU A 29 2.15 5.71 5.01
C LEU A 29 1.06 6.50 5.72
N PHE A 30 0.43 5.92 6.75
CA PHE A 30 -0.67 6.61 7.44
C PHE A 30 -0.19 7.85 8.19
N ARG A 31 1.03 7.86 8.74
CA ARG A 31 1.62 9.08 9.33
C ARG A 31 1.77 10.20 8.30
N ASN A 32 2.19 9.87 7.08
CA ASN A 32 2.34 10.86 6.01
C ASN A 32 0.97 11.32 5.49
N TRP A 33 0.03 10.39 5.29
CA TRP A 33 -1.31 10.70 4.78
C TRP A 33 -2.21 11.43 5.79
N THR A 34 -1.80 11.50 7.06
CA THR A 34 -2.46 12.29 8.11
C THR A 34 -1.66 13.53 8.53
N ASN A 35 -0.57 13.85 7.81
CA ASN A 35 0.23 15.05 8.04
C ASN A 35 -0.06 16.12 6.98
N GLY A 36 -0.71 17.21 7.39
CA GLY A 36 -1.09 18.30 6.49
C GLY A 36 0.08 19.03 5.82
N GLU A 37 1.22 19.19 6.52
CA GLU A 37 2.42 19.83 5.95
C GLU A 37 3.00 18.96 4.83
N TYR A 38 3.15 17.66 5.09
CA TYR A 38 3.61 16.69 4.08
C TYR A 38 2.70 16.68 2.85
N LEU A 39 1.38 16.66 3.06
CA LEU A 39 0.42 16.64 1.96
C LEU A 39 0.44 17.93 1.14
N LEU A 40 0.54 19.08 1.81
CA LEU A 40 0.63 20.37 1.13
C LEU A 40 1.86 20.43 0.23
N ASP A 41 3.03 20.06 0.76
CA ASP A 41 4.29 20.01 0.00
C ASP A 41 4.16 19.05 -1.19
N PHE A 42 3.65 17.83 -0.96
CA PHE A 42 3.45 16.84 -2.00
C PHE A 42 2.55 17.34 -3.13
N PHE A 43 1.40 17.94 -2.82
CA PHE A 43 0.48 18.43 -3.83
C PHE A 43 0.98 19.70 -4.54
N MET A 44 1.75 20.54 -3.86
CA MET A 44 2.44 21.67 -4.51
C MET A 44 3.45 21.18 -5.55
N GLU A 45 4.27 20.19 -5.21
CA GLU A 45 5.26 19.60 -6.12
C GLU A 45 4.63 18.84 -7.29
N ASN A 46 3.44 18.25 -7.09
CA ASN A 46 2.76 17.41 -8.09
C ASN A 46 1.47 18.04 -8.64
N MET A 47 1.39 19.38 -8.60
CA MET A 47 0.18 20.13 -9.00
C MET A 47 -0.24 19.84 -10.45
N ASP A 48 0.72 19.73 -11.37
CA ASP A 48 0.42 19.47 -12.78
C ASP A 48 -0.24 18.10 -12.99
N ASP A 49 0.16 17.08 -12.23
CA ASP A 49 -0.47 15.76 -12.27
C ASP A 49 -1.87 15.79 -11.65
N LEU A 50 -2.01 16.48 -10.52
CA LEU A 50 -3.31 16.65 -9.87
C LEU A 50 -4.32 17.32 -10.83
N LYS A 51 -3.92 18.39 -11.52
CA LYS A 51 -4.76 19.10 -12.48
C LYS A 51 -5.06 18.29 -13.74
N SER A 52 -4.03 17.70 -14.34
CA SER A 52 -4.17 17.03 -15.63
C SER A 52 -4.91 15.69 -15.53
N TYR A 53 -4.73 14.95 -14.44
CA TYR A 53 -5.27 13.60 -14.29
C TYR A 53 -6.50 13.53 -13.38
N PHE A 54 -6.57 14.35 -12.33
CA PHE A 54 -7.70 14.39 -11.39
C PHE A 54 -8.61 15.61 -11.57
N HIS A 55 -8.20 16.60 -12.37
CA HIS A 55 -8.97 17.83 -12.60
C HIS A 55 -9.27 18.63 -11.33
N ILE A 56 -8.40 18.51 -10.32
CA ILE A 56 -8.45 19.27 -9.08
C ILE A 56 -7.38 20.35 -9.12
N GLU A 57 -7.78 21.60 -8.83
CA GLU A 57 -6.87 22.75 -8.87
C GLU A 57 -6.56 23.33 -7.48
N ARG A 58 -7.28 22.87 -6.46
CA ARG A 58 -7.25 23.39 -5.10
C ARG A 58 -6.46 22.48 -4.17
N LEU A 59 -5.40 23.01 -3.56
CA LEU A 59 -4.57 22.27 -2.61
C LEU A 59 -5.34 21.90 -1.34
N ASP A 60 -6.19 22.80 -0.83
CA ASP A 60 -7.00 22.55 0.35
C ASP A 60 -8.02 21.42 0.12
N GLU A 61 -8.60 21.36 -1.07
CA GLU A 61 -9.45 20.25 -1.50
C GLU A 61 -8.65 18.94 -1.53
N ALA A 62 -7.47 18.91 -2.14
CA ALA A 62 -6.65 17.70 -2.23
C ALA A 62 -6.16 17.18 -0.86
N VAL A 63 -5.80 18.08 0.04
CA VAL A 63 -5.40 17.73 1.41
C VAL A 63 -6.58 17.12 2.18
N ASN A 64 -7.74 17.77 2.18
CA ASN A 64 -8.94 17.27 2.87
C ASN A 64 -9.42 15.94 2.27
N ASP A 65 -9.43 15.82 0.95
CA ASP A 65 -9.78 14.58 0.25
C ASP A 65 -8.83 13.43 0.60
N THR A 66 -7.56 13.75 0.86
CA THR A 66 -6.58 12.75 1.31
C THR A 66 -6.78 12.34 2.77
N PHE A 67 -7.14 13.26 3.66
CA PHE A 67 -7.46 12.90 5.04
C PHE A 67 -8.67 11.97 5.11
N GLU A 68 -9.75 12.30 4.40
CA GLU A 68 -10.94 11.43 4.32
C GLU A 68 -10.59 10.06 3.73
N ASP A 69 -9.76 10.04 2.67
CA ASP A 69 -9.33 8.78 2.07
C ASP A 69 -8.45 7.95 3.02
N ALA A 70 -7.56 8.60 3.77
CA ALA A 70 -6.66 7.94 4.70
C ALA A 70 -7.42 7.32 5.87
N GLU A 71 -8.38 8.05 6.45
CA GLU A 71 -9.24 7.56 7.53
C GLU A 71 -10.02 6.32 7.11
N ALA A 72 -10.75 6.40 5.98
CA ALA A 72 -11.52 5.26 5.47
C ALA A 72 -10.64 4.06 5.12
N LEU A 73 -9.47 4.28 4.51
CA LEU A 73 -8.57 3.19 4.15
C LEU A 73 -7.90 2.57 5.39
N GLN A 74 -7.66 3.37 6.43
CA GLN A 74 -7.12 2.89 7.70
C GLN A 74 -8.12 1.98 8.41
N GLU A 75 -9.39 2.37 8.48
CA GLU A 75 -10.48 1.54 9.03
C GLU A 75 -10.53 0.18 8.32
N LEU A 76 -10.58 0.19 6.97
CA LEU A 76 -10.68 -1.04 6.17
C LEU A 76 -9.47 -1.98 6.32
N VAL A 77 -8.29 -1.45 6.62
CA VAL A 77 -7.05 -2.23 6.72
C VAL A 77 -6.80 -2.73 8.14
N LEU A 78 -7.12 -1.93 9.16
CA LEU A 78 -6.69 -2.17 10.54
C LEU A 78 -7.80 -2.61 11.49
N GLU A 79 -9.06 -2.34 11.17
CA GLU A 79 -10.17 -2.57 12.11
C GLU A 79 -10.94 -3.86 11.84
N VAL A 80 -11.37 -4.53 12.91
CA VAL A 80 -12.24 -5.70 12.85
C VAL A 80 -13.69 -5.24 12.62
N PRO A 81 -14.45 -5.89 11.71
CA PRO A 81 -14.14 -7.13 11.01
C PRO A 81 -13.43 -6.95 9.67
N TYR A 82 -13.24 -5.72 9.19
CA TYR A 82 -12.73 -5.47 7.83
C TYR A 82 -11.34 -6.06 7.57
N THR A 83 -10.46 -5.96 8.57
CA THR A 83 -9.09 -6.51 8.51
C THR A 83 -9.07 -8.03 8.36
N GLU A 84 -10.16 -8.75 8.67
CA GLU A 84 -10.25 -10.20 8.46
C GLU A 84 -10.67 -10.56 7.01
N HIS A 85 -11.05 -9.56 6.21
CA HIS A 85 -11.59 -9.70 4.85
C HIS A 85 -10.76 -8.92 3.81
N LEU A 86 -9.43 -8.90 3.96
CA LEU A 86 -8.53 -8.13 3.10
C LEU A 86 -8.62 -8.47 1.60
N ASP A 87 -9.05 -9.68 1.22
CA ASP A 87 -9.28 -10.03 -0.19
C ASP A 87 -10.39 -9.19 -0.86
N GLU A 88 -11.29 -8.61 -0.07
CA GLU A 88 -12.29 -7.66 -0.56
C GLU A 88 -11.66 -6.32 -0.93
N LEU A 89 -10.60 -5.92 -0.22
CA LEU A 89 -9.91 -4.65 -0.37
C LEU A 89 -8.73 -4.72 -1.34
N PHE A 90 -7.87 -5.73 -1.25
CA PHE A 90 -6.71 -5.87 -2.11
C PHE A 90 -7.11 -6.51 -3.45
N LYS A 91 -6.64 -5.91 -4.55
CA LYS A 91 -6.88 -6.37 -5.92
C LYS A 91 -5.59 -6.45 -6.72
N PRO A 92 -5.48 -7.37 -7.72
CA PRO A 92 -4.22 -7.59 -8.43
C PRO A 92 -3.65 -6.29 -9.00
N LEU A 93 -2.34 -6.13 -8.91
CA LEU A 93 -1.66 -4.93 -9.39
C LEU A 93 -1.87 -4.76 -10.89
N ASP A 94 -1.71 -5.84 -11.65
CA ASP A 94 -1.95 -5.93 -13.09
C ASP A 94 -2.49 -7.32 -13.51
N ILE A 95 -2.71 -7.50 -14.82
CA ILE A 95 -3.26 -8.73 -15.43
C ILE A 95 -2.36 -9.96 -15.24
N THR A 96 -1.05 -9.77 -15.10
CA THR A 96 -0.11 -10.88 -14.86
C THR A 96 -0.26 -11.41 -13.44
N ASP A 97 -0.54 -10.53 -12.49
CA ASP A 97 -0.79 -10.92 -11.09
C ASP A 97 -2.15 -11.60 -10.92
N THR A 98 -3.16 -11.32 -11.77
CA THR A 98 -4.45 -12.06 -11.75
C THR A 98 -4.29 -13.56 -12.03
N ARG A 99 -3.21 -13.95 -12.71
CA ARG A 99 -2.91 -15.35 -13.05
C ARG A 99 -1.91 -16.00 -12.09
N ALA A 100 -1.30 -15.20 -11.20
CA ALA A 100 -0.34 -15.72 -10.24
C ALA A 100 -1.09 -16.55 -9.19
N ARG A 101 -0.55 -17.74 -8.88
CA ARG A 101 -1.10 -18.61 -7.84
C ARG A 101 -0.54 -18.29 -6.46
N GLU A 102 0.68 -17.77 -6.42
CA GLU A 102 1.46 -17.52 -5.20
C GLU A 102 2.17 -16.16 -5.33
N LEU A 103 2.29 -15.45 -4.22
CA LEU A 103 3.03 -14.18 -4.11
C LEU A 103 2.58 -13.17 -5.19
N SER A 104 1.27 -13.01 -5.39
CA SER A 104 0.74 -12.01 -6.33
C SER A 104 1.01 -10.60 -5.78
N ARG A 105 1.31 -9.66 -6.68
CA ARG A 105 1.40 -8.24 -6.32
C ARG A 105 0.01 -7.66 -6.34
N GLU A 106 -0.36 -6.98 -5.28
CA GLU A 106 -1.72 -6.51 -5.04
C GLU A 106 -1.69 -5.03 -4.62
N LYS A 107 -2.83 -4.36 -4.79
CA LYS A 107 -3.03 -2.98 -4.36
C LYS A 107 -4.37 -2.81 -3.66
N ALA A 108 -4.39 -1.99 -2.62
CA ALA A 108 -5.59 -1.51 -1.95
C ALA A 108 -5.77 -0.01 -2.18
N ARG A 109 -7.02 0.43 -2.25
CA ARG A 109 -7.47 1.83 -2.30
C ARG A 109 -8.96 1.90 -1.94
N ASN A 110 -9.50 3.09 -1.73
CA ASN A 110 -10.96 3.26 -1.60
C ASN A 110 -11.63 3.05 -2.97
N TRP A 111 -12.17 1.85 -3.20
CA TRP A 111 -12.72 1.44 -4.49
C TRP A 111 -14.07 2.09 -4.81
N ASN A 112 -14.88 2.38 -3.79
CA ASN A 112 -16.26 2.86 -3.92
C ASN A 112 -16.41 4.33 -3.51
N ARG A 113 -15.46 5.18 -3.91
CA ARG A 113 -15.45 6.61 -3.57
C ARG A 113 -16.35 7.40 -4.53
N GLU A 114 -17.22 8.26 -4.00
CA GLU A 114 -18.26 8.95 -4.77
C GLU A 114 -17.79 10.19 -5.55
N ARG A 115 -16.70 10.85 -5.12
CA ARG A 115 -16.20 12.09 -5.76
C ARG A 115 -15.31 11.79 -6.97
N HIS A 116 -14.01 11.71 -6.75
CA HIS A 116 -13.06 11.19 -7.73
C HIS A 116 -12.55 9.83 -7.27
N ALA A 117 -11.98 9.04 -8.19
CA ALA A 117 -11.29 7.82 -7.81
C ALA A 117 -10.22 8.13 -6.74
N SER A 118 -10.11 7.31 -5.70
CA SER A 118 -9.04 7.51 -4.70
C SER A 118 -7.68 7.59 -5.39
N TRP A 119 -6.74 8.40 -4.88
CA TRP A 119 -5.33 8.43 -5.29
C TRP A 119 -4.38 7.70 -4.33
N LEU A 120 -4.85 7.28 -3.16
CA LEU A 120 -4.06 6.50 -2.20
C LEU A 120 -3.94 5.06 -2.65
N ARG A 121 -2.74 4.48 -2.55
CA ARG A 121 -2.50 3.07 -2.83
C ARG A 121 -1.62 2.50 -1.74
N ILE A 122 -2.03 1.36 -1.21
CA ILE A 122 -1.19 0.47 -0.41
C ILE A 122 -0.80 -0.69 -1.31
N TYR A 123 0.48 -1.00 -1.40
CA TYR A 123 1.02 -2.07 -2.24
C TYR A 123 1.49 -3.23 -1.37
N ALA A 124 1.03 -4.44 -1.71
CA ALA A 124 1.31 -5.63 -0.92
C ALA A 124 1.62 -6.85 -1.78
N ILE A 125 2.25 -7.84 -1.16
CA ILE A 125 2.34 -9.22 -1.66
C ILE A 125 1.29 -10.03 -0.93
N ARG A 126 0.43 -10.73 -1.67
CA ARG A 126 -0.50 -11.71 -1.09
C ARG A 126 0.22 -13.04 -0.94
N LEU A 127 0.19 -13.58 0.28
CA LEU A 127 0.70 -14.91 0.58
C LEU A 127 -0.39 -15.95 0.28
N GLU A 128 -1.57 -15.75 0.85
CA GLU A 128 -2.73 -16.64 0.76
C GLU A 128 -4.03 -15.85 1.02
N PRO A 129 -5.24 -16.44 1.04
CA PRO A 129 -6.47 -15.70 1.28
C PRO A 129 -6.44 -14.86 2.55
N ASN A 130 -6.69 -13.56 2.43
CA ASN A 130 -6.65 -12.57 3.51
C ASN A 130 -5.29 -12.36 4.18
N VAL A 131 -4.19 -12.95 3.69
CA VAL A 131 -2.85 -12.80 4.28
C VAL A 131 -1.92 -11.99 3.38
N TYR A 132 -1.47 -10.84 3.88
CA TYR A 132 -0.75 -9.84 3.10
C TYR A 132 0.50 -9.31 3.78
N ILE A 133 1.51 -9.00 2.96
CA ILE A 133 2.71 -8.25 3.35
C ILE A 133 2.71 -6.91 2.62
N VAL A 134 2.47 -5.82 3.34
CA VAL A 134 2.59 -4.45 2.83
C VAL A 134 4.05 -4.10 2.60
N THR A 135 4.35 -3.56 1.42
CA THR A 135 5.70 -3.19 1.00
C THR A 135 5.92 -1.68 0.90
N GLY A 136 4.83 -0.91 0.98
CA GLY A 136 4.82 0.52 0.78
C GLY A 136 3.53 0.98 0.09
N GLY A 137 3.53 2.20 -0.41
CA GLY A 137 2.33 2.89 -0.87
C GLY A 137 2.62 4.28 -1.42
N ALA A 138 1.63 4.88 -2.08
CA ALA A 138 1.80 6.17 -2.72
C ALA A 138 0.50 6.96 -2.84
N ILE A 139 0.64 8.28 -2.91
CA ILE A 139 -0.33 9.16 -3.56
C ILE A 139 -0.01 9.14 -5.06
N LYS A 140 -0.79 8.41 -5.84
CA LYS A 140 -0.54 8.20 -7.27
C LYS A 140 -1.47 9.06 -8.11
N LEU A 141 -0.90 10.14 -8.62
CA LEU A 141 -1.56 11.14 -9.44
C LEU A 141 -1.54 10.87 -10.94
N THR A 142 -1.03 9.70 -11.36
CA THR A 142 -0.84 9.34 -12.77
C THR A 142 -1.48 7.99 -13.11
N ARG A 143 -1.44 7.58 -14.38
CA ARG A 143 -2.06 6.33 -14.87
C ARG A 143 -1.27 5.09 -14.51
N THR A 144 0.06 5.10 -14.64
CA THR A 144 0.98 3.99 -14.36
C THR A 144 1.99 4.40 -13.28
N MET A 145 2.62 3.41 -12.62
CA MET A 145 3.59 3.68 -11.56
C MET A 145 4.95 4.14 -12.11
N GLN A 146 5.18 3.99 -13.41
CA GLN A 146 6.44 4.31 -14.06
C GLN A 146 6.55 5.78 -14.45
N GLU A 147 5.46 6.55 -14.33
CA GLU A 147 5.40 7.96 -14.77
C GLU A 147 6.05 8.93 -13.79
N ARG A 148 6.24 8.52 -12.52
CA ARG A 148 6.87 9.36 -11.49
C ARG A 148 7.83 8.57 -10.61
N GLU A 149 8.86 9.23 -10.12
CA GLU A 149 9.93 8.62 -9.32
C GLU A 149 9.37 7.95 -8.07
N HIS A 150 8.54 8.63 -7.28
CA HIS A 150 7.99 8.09 -6.03
C HIS A 150 7.21 6.80 -6.28
N THR A 151 6.34 6.75 -7.30
CA THR A 151 5.61 5.52 -7.63
C THR A 151 6.49 4.44 -8.26
N THR A 152 7.57 4.81 -8.96
CA THR A 152 8.53 3.86 -9.51
C THR A 152 9.32 3.17 -8.40
N LEU A 153 9.71 3.92 -7.37
CA LEU A 153 10.40 3.38 -6.19
C LEU A 153 9.51 2.37 -5.45
N GLU A 154 8.21 2.65 -5.30
CA GLU A 154 7.27 1.70 -4.71
C GLU A 154 7.12 0.42 -5.53
N LEU A 155 7.08 0.52 -6.87
CA LEU A 155 7.08 -0.66 -7.74
C LEU A 155 8.36 -1.49 -7.56
N GLN A 156 9.51 -0.84 -7.40
CA GLN A 156 10.79 -1.51 -7.15
C GLN A 156 10.81 -2.20 -5.79
N LYS A 157 10.30 -1.56 -4.72
CA LYS A 157 10.15 -2.17 -3.39
C LYS A 157 9.31 -3.43 -3.45
N LEU A 158 8.14 -3.35 -4.10
CA LEU A 158 7.20 -4.44 -4.27
C LEU A 158 7.83 -5.64 -5.01
N ASN A 159 8.51 -5.38 -6.14
CA ASN A 159 9.20 -6.41 -6.90
C ASN A 159 10.39 -7.02 -6.13
N ARG A 160 11.13 -6.20 -5.37
CA ARG A 160 12.25 -6.66 -4.53
C ARG A 160 11.75 -7.57 -3.41
N CYS A 161 10.65 -7.22 -2.74
CA CYS A 161 10.02 -8.05 -1.71
C CYS A 161 9.61 -9.41 -2.30
N LYS A 162 8.88 -9.41 -3.42
CA LYS A 162 8.49 -10.64 -4.12
C LYS A 162 9.69 -11.53 -4.47
N ALA A 163 10.76 -10.95 -5.00
CA ALA A 163 11.97 -11.69 -5.34
C ALA A 163 12.66 -12.26 -4.10
N PHE A 164 12.72 -11.49 -3.01
CA PHE A 164 13.28 -11.92 -1.74
C PHE A 164 12.51 -13.12 -1.15
N LEU A 165 11.18 -13.04 -1.09
CA LEU A 165 10.32 -14.13 -0.59
C LEU A 165 10.54 -15.41 -1.39
N LYS A 166 10.55 -15.32 -2.73
CA LYS A 166 10.82 -16.47 -3.62
C LYS A 166 12.20 -17.08 -3.40
N ALA A 167 13.23 -16.24 -3.26
CA ALA A 167 14.61 -16.71 -3.07
C ALA A 167 14.80 -17.44 -1.73
N ASN A 168 13.96 -17.15 -0.73
CA ASN A 168 13.95 -17.79 0.58
C ASN A 168 12.88 -18.90 0.70
N GLY A 169 12.29 -19.34 -0.41
CA GLY A 169 11.38 -20.49 -0.41
C GLY A 169 10.00 -20.25 0.18
N VAL A 170 9.54 -18.99 0.26
CA VAL A 170 8.18 -18.68 0.73
C VAL A 170 7.16 -18.94 -0.38
N PHE A 171 6.09 -19.68 -0.06
CA PHE A 171 4.97 -19.97 -0.97
C PHE A 171 3.58 -19.81 -0.30
N ASP A 172 3.51 -19.70 1.02
CA ASP A 172 2.29 -19.55 1.82
C ASP A 172 2.57 -18.82 3.16
N GLN A 173 1.58 -18.73 4.06
CA GLN A 173 1.76 -18.13 5.37
C GLN A 173 2.74 -18.91 6.26
N ASP A 174 2.68 -20.23 6.26
CA ASP A 174 3.50 -21.07 7.14
C ASP A 174 5.00 -20.92 6.82
N SER A 175 5.37 -21.07 5.54
CA SER A 175 6.75 -20.85 5.07
C SER A 175 7.25 -19.42 5.30
N PHE A 176 6.35 -18.44 5.29
CA PHE A 176 6.69 -17.06 5.64
C PHE A 176 6.95 -16.89 7.15
N VAL A 177 6.10 -17.45 8.01
CA VAL A 177 6.26 -17.36 9.46
C VAL A 177 7.56 -18.04 9.90
N GLU A 178 7.89 -19.20 9.31
CA GLU A 178 9.19 -19.88 9.50
C GLU A 178 10.36 -18.94 9.19
N LEU A 179 10.35 -18.29 8.01
CA LEU A 179 11.38 -17.32 7.62
C LEU A 179 11.50 -16.14 8.60
N THR A 180 10.41 -15.67 9.20
CA THR A 180 10.44 -14.53 10.13
C THR A 180 10.94 -14.88 11.53
N ASN A 181 10.95 -16.17 11.89
CA ASN A 181 11.39 -16.65 13.19
C ASN A 181 12.88 -17.03 13.23
N GLU A 182 13.55 -17.09 12.07
CA GLU A 182 15.00 -17.26 11.93
C GLU A 182 15.79 -15.95 12.17
#